data_AF-A0A8N4I8U6-F1
#
_entry.id   AF-A0A8N4I8U6-F1
#
_cell.length_a   1.000
_cell.length_b   1.000
_cell.length_c   1.000
_cell.angle_alpha   90.00
_cell.angle_beta   90.00
_cell.angle_gamma   90.00
#
_symmetry.space_group_name_H-M   'P 1'
#
loop_
_entity.id
_entity.type
_entity.pdbx_description
1 polymer ?
#
loop_
_entity_poly.entity_id
_entity_poly.type
_entity_poly.pdbx_seq_one_letter_code
_entity_poly.pdbx_strand_id
1 'polypeptide(L)'
;MSRFRSLWQASVNATKRALAWNVEDLMPPSEKYVFNFNANEELKRWHLYSDSEYGGLSSASLEITDAGSGAGLSGIFSGNLSVDVTEGSTWRMNRSGFCGMRSKKIYTDNWVNSPGQQEDNSWQAFIFVPKDKWHIAKIPLHRYLPTWRGNIISAKLEMNPSRIVGMSLSVNAEGGVPGAKSGPGDFRVEIDWIKALRTL
;
A
#
# COMPACT_ATOMS: atom_id res chain seq x y z
N MET A 1 -1.97 17.49 -44.43
CA MET A 1 -3.25 16.78 -44.18
C MET A 1 -3.17 15.88 -42.94
N SER A 2 -3.01 16.43 -41.72
CA SER A 2 -2.76 15.62 -40.50
C SER A 2 -3.65 16.00 -39.31
N ARG A 3 -3.97 17.29 -39.13
CA ARG A 3 -4.74 17.78 -37.97
C ARG A 3 -6.25 17.47 -38.02
N PHE A 4 -6.83 17.30 -39.21
CA PHE A 4 -8.25 16.96 -39.34
C PHE A 4 -8.56 15.50 -38.97
N ARG A 5 -7.64 14.57 -39.28
CA ARG A 5 -7.78 13.16 -38.89
C ARG A 5 -7.63 12.99 -37.39
N SER A 6 -6.72 13.71 -36.74
CA SER A 6 -6.55 13.63 -35.28
C SER A 6 -7.77 14.15 -34.52
N LEU A 7 -8.42 15.21 -35.00
CA LEU A 7 -9.65 15.74 -34.40
C LEU A 7 -10.84 14.79 -34.58
N TRP A 8 -10.96 14.16 -35.75
CA TRP A 8 -11.97 13.14 -36.00
C TRP A 8 -11.77 11.89 -35.14
N GLN A 9 -10.52 11.41 -35.02
CA GLN A 9 -10.18 10.28 -34.16
C GLN A 9 -10.48 10.57 -32.69
N ALA A 10 -10.17 11.79 -32.23
CA ALA A 10 -10.46 12.24 -30.88
C ALA A 10 -11.97 12.32 -30.62
N SER A 11 -12.76 12.84 -31.57
CA SER A 11 -14.21 12.88 -31.48
C SER A 11 -14.83 11.47 -31.44
N VAL A 12 -14.36 10.56 -32.30
CA VAL A 12 -14.84 9.16 -32.31
C VAL A 12 -14.45 8.43 -31.02
N ASN A 13 -13.24 8.63 -30.51
CA ASN A 13 -12.81 8.03 -29.24
C ASN A 13 -13.55 8.63 -28.03
N ALA A 14 -13.82 9.93 -28.05
CA ALA A 14 -14.65 10.59 -27.03
C ALA A 14 -16.09 10.10 -27.09
N THR A 15 -16.65 9.91 -28.28
CA THR A 15 -18.00 9.37 -28.49
C THR A 15 -18.10 7.90 -28.08
N LYS A 16 -17.07 7.09 -28.37
CA LYS A 16 -16.97 5.71 -27.88
C LYS A 16 -16.89 5.65 -26.36
N ARG A 17 -16.12 6.56 -25.72
CA ARG A 17 -16.09 6.68 -24.26
C ARG A 17 -17.43 7.18 -23.69
N ALA A 18 -18.10 8.12 -24.36
CA ALA A 18 -19.41 8.64 -23.98
C ALA A 18 -20.54 7.61 -24.12
N LEU A 19 -20.44 6.72 -25.11
CA LEU A 19 -21.37 5.58 -25.27
C LEU A 19 -21.04 4.40 -24.35
N ALA A 20 -19.76 4.22 -23.98
CA ALA A 20 -19.36 3.29 -22.92
C ALA A 20 -19.75 3.78 -21.51
N TRP A 21 -20.13 5.06 -21.38
CA TRP A 21 -20.37 5.78 -20.13
C TRP A 21 -21.66 5.39 -19.39
N ASN A 22 -21.97 4.11 -19.26
CA ASN A 22 -22.96 3.62 -18.30
C ASN A 22 -22.86 2.13 -18.01
N VAL A 23 -22.04 1.34 -18.72
CA VAL A 23 -21.96 -0.10 -18.43
C VAL A 23 -21.15 -0.33 -17.15
N GLU A 24 -20.01 0.34 -16.97
CA GLU A 24 -19.21 0.20 -15.76
C GLU A 24 -19.88 0.74 -14.48
N ASP A 25 -20.75 1.74 -14.58
CA ASP A 25 -21.53 2.32 -13.46
C ASP A 25 -22.79 1.49 -13.12
N LEU A 26 -23.23 0.61 -14.03
CA LEU A 26 -24.30 -0.37 -13.80
C LEU A 26 -23.77 -1.69 -13.23
N MET A 27 -22.46 -1.89 -13.17
CA MET A 27 -21.88 -3.11 -12.62
C MET A 27 -22.01 -3.10 -11.10
N PRO A 28 -22.52 -4.18 -10.48
CA PRO A 28 -22.59 -4.27 -9.02
C PRO A 28 -21.19 -4.09 -8.41
N PRO A 29 -21.11 -3.63 -7.15
CA PRO A 29 -19.84 -3.54 -6.43
C PRO A 29 -19.03 -4.82 -6.61
N SER A 30 -17.81 -4.67 -7.13
CA SER A 30 -16.96 -5.81 -7.46
C SER A 30 -15.73 -5.80 -6.57
N GLU A 31 -15.40 -6.98 -6.04
CA GLU A 31 -14.18 -7.24 -5.29
C GLU A 31 -13.15 -7.90 -6.22
N LYS A 32 -11.91 -7.43 -6.15
CA LYS A 32 -10.78 -8.05 -6.84
C LYS A 32 -9.64 -8.28 -5.86
N TYR A 33 -9.10 -9.50 -5.80
CA TYR A 33 -7.86 -9.77 -5.07
C TYR A 33 -6.72 -8.97 -5.69
N VAL A 34 -6.07 -8.16 -4.85
CA VAL A 34 -4.82 -7.49 -5.21
C VAL A 34 -3.65 -8.34 -4.76
N PHE A 35 -3.72 -8.82 -3.51
CA PHE A 35 -2.79 -9.77 -2.91
C PHE A 35 -3.57 -10.83 -2.15
N ASN A 36 -3.07 -12.06 -2.22
CA ASN A 36 -3.47 -13.17 -1.36
C ASN A 36 -2.19 -13.83 -0.85
N PHE A 37 -2.28 -14.64 0.19
CA PHE A 37 -1.13 -15.34 0.76
C PHE A 37 -1.28 -16.86 0.64
N ASN A 38 -1.82 -17.32 -0.50
CA ASN A 38 -2.11 -18.72 -0.75
C ASN A 38 -0.95 -19.51 -1.36
N ALA A 39 0.16 -18.84 -1.73
CA ALA A 39 1.31 -19.49 -2.32
C ALA A 39 2.61 -18.74 -2.02
N ASN A 40 3.71 -19.47 -1.78
CA ASN A 40 5.03 -18.89 -1.52
C ASN A 40 5.56 -17.97 -2.63
N GLU A 41 5.05 -18.10 -3.85
CA GLU A 41 5.39 -17.19 -4.95
C GLU A 41 4.88 -15.76 -4.72
N GLU A 42 3.79 -15.59 -3.98
CA GLU A 42 3.24 -14.28 -3.62
C GLU A 42 4.23 -13.47 -2.77
N LEU A 43 5.08 -14.13 -1.98
CA LEU A 43 6.16 -13.48 -1.23
C LEU A 43 7.11 -12.70 -2.14
N LYS A 44 7.35 -13.19 -3.36
CA LYS A 44 8.21 -12.51 -4.34
C LYS A 44 7.61 -11.20 -4.84
N ARG A 45 6.31 -10.94 -4.61
CA ARG A 45 5.66 -9.67 -4.94
C ARG A 45 5.90 -8.60 -3.88
N TRP A 46 6.52 -8.95 -2.76
CA TRP A 46 6.82 -8.04 -1.67
C TRP A 46 8.32 -7.77 -1.57
N HIS A 47 8.64 -6.57 -1.08
CA HIS A 47 9.97 -6.16 -0.69
C HIS A 47 9.90 -5.63 0.73
N LEU A 48 10.64 -6.27 1.63
CA LEU A 48 10.74 -5.87 3.03
C LEU A 48 11.74 -4.73 3.16
N TYR A 49 11.42 -3.78 4.03
CA TYR A 49 12.27 -2.64 4.35
C TYR A 49 12.09 -2.29 5.83
N SER A 50 13.09 -1.65 6.42
CA SER A 50 13.06 -1.19 7.81
C SER A 50 13.97 0.03 7.99
N ASP A 51 13.91 0.64 9.16
CA ASP A 51 14.81 1.74 9.53
C ASP A 51 16.31 1.39 9.45
N SER A 52 16.66 0.10 9.41
CA SER A 52 18.03 -0.38 9.24
C SER A 52 18.70 0.05 7.94
N GLU A 53 17.93 0.35 6.89
CA GLU A 53 18.44 0.99 5.66
C GLU A 53 19.01 2.39 5.92
N TYR A 54 18.63 3.01 7.05
CA TYR A 54 19.02 4.33 7.49
C TYR A 54 19.81 4.29 8.81
N GLY A 55 20.28 3.11 9.24
CA GLY A 55 21.08 2.91 10.45
C GLY A 55 20.31 2.57 11.72
N GLY A 56 18.98 2.39 11.63
CA GLY A 56 18.18 1.81 12.72
C GLY A 56 18.46 0.33 12.96
N LEU A 57 17.88 -0.22 14.02
CA LEU A 57 18.11 -1.62 14.43
C LEU A 57 16.85 -2.49 14.31
N SER A 58 15.80 -2.03 13.63
CA SER A 58 14.60 -2.84 13.40
C SER A 58 14.83 -3.92 12.35
N SER A 59 14.07 -5.01 12.46
CA SER A 59 14.13 -6.16 11.54
C SER A 59 12.73 -6.68 11.20
N ALA A 60 12.59 -7.27 10.01
CA ALA A 60 11.32 -7.80 9.54
C ALA A 60 11.49 -9.08 8.72
N SER A 61 10.48 -9.95 8.77
CA SER A 61 10.32 -11.15 7.98
C SER A 61 8.90 -11.24 7.42
N LEU A 62 8.74 -11.98 6.32
CA LEU A 62 7.45 -12.29 5.72
C LEU A 62 7.45 -13.75 5.30
N GLU A 63 6.51 -14.51 5.87
CA GLU A 63 6.38 -15.95 5.68
C GLU A 63 4.92 -16.31 5.39
N ILE A 64 4.68 -17.49 4.84
CA ILE A 64 3.32 -18.03 4.68
C ILE A 64 3.20 -19.28 5.56
N THR A 65 2.15 -19.34 6.35
CA THR A 65 1.85 -20.47 7.23
C THR A 65 0.40 -20.91 7.12
N ASP A 66 0.13 -22.16 7.45
CA ASP A 66 -1.23 -22.64 7.64
C ASP A 66 -1.85 -21.91 8.85
N ALA A 67 -2.92 -21.14 8.60
CA ALA A 67 -3.66 -20.44 9.63
C ALA A 67 -4.44 -21.50 10.43
N GLY A 68 -3.77 -22.08 11.43
CA GLY A 68 -4.20 -23.25 12.21
C GLY A 68 -5.63 -23.13 12.74
N SER A 69 -6.60 -23.48 11.90
CA SER A 69 -8.06 -23.51 12.15
C SER A 69 -8.85 -23.76 10.84
N GLY A 70 -8.32 -24.56 9.89
CA GLY A 70 -9.03 -24.89 8.65
C GLY A 70 -9.32 -23.70 7.72
N ALA A 71 -8.70 -22.54 7.98
CA ALA A 71 -8.93 -21.27 7.29
C ALA A 71 -8.02 -21.07 6.06
N GLY A 72 -7.14 -22.03 5.77
CA GLY A 72 -6.19 -21.95 4.66
C GLY A 72 -4.88 -21.26 5.04
N LEU A 73 -4.12 -20.87 4.03
CA LEU A 73 -2.80 -20.24 4.20
C LEU A 73 -2.95 -18.75 4.51
N SER A 74 -2.05 -18.19 5.32
CA SER A 74 -1.99 -16.77 5.63
C SER A 74 -0.56 -16.25 5.61
N GLY A 75 -0.40 -14.97 5.31
CA GLY A 75 0.88 -14.27 5.36
C GLY A 75 1.16 -13.76 6.76
N ILE A 76 2.32 -14.10 7.31
CA ILE A 76 2.82 -13.57 8.58
C ILE A 76 3.86 -12.51 8.28
N PHE A 77 3.53 -11.24 8.54
CA PHE A 77 4.49 -10.15 8.59
C PHE A 77 4.92 -9.92 10.04
N SER A 78 6.16 -10.22 10.38
CA SER A 78 6.66 -10.19 11.75
C SER A 78 8.05 -9.59 11.86
N GLY A 79 8.49 -9.29 13.06
CA GLY A 79 9.83 -8.79 13.31
C GLY A 79 9.98 -8.11 14.65
N ASN A 80 11.06 -7.35 14.80
CA ASN A 80 11.36 -6.57 15.99
C ASN A 80 11.52 -5.10 15.62
N LEU A 81 10.85 -4.22 16.37
CA LEU A 81 11.01 -2.78 16.27
C LEU A 81 12.02 -2.32 17.32
N SER A 82 13.02 -1.56 16.89
CA SER A 82 13.96 -0.89 17.78
C SER A 82 13.99 0.61 17.50
N VAL A 83 14.01 1.40 18.56
CA VAL A 83 14.20 2.86 18.46
C VAL A 83 15.69 3.23 18.48
N ASP A 84 16.56 2.26 18.73
CA ASP A 84 18.00 2.47 18.77
C ASP A 84 18.57 2.64 17.35
N VAL A 85 19.61 3.45 17.27
CA VAL A 85 20.32 3.76 16.02
C VAL A 85 21.79 3.42 16.23
N THR A 86 22.41 2.88 15.18
CA THR A 86 23.83 2.50 15.20
C THR A 86 24.71 3.71 15.54
N GLU A 87 25.62 3.53 16.50
CA GLU A 87 26.58 4.56 16.88
C GLU A 87 27.42 5.00 15.67
N GLY A 88 27.49 6.31 15.42
CA GLY A 88 28.24 6.87 14.30
C GLY A 88 27.52 6.84 12.94
N SER A 89 26.20 6.57 12.91
CA SER A 89 25.44 6.68 11.66
C SER A 89 25.57 8.08 11.03
N THR A 90 25.89 8.12 9.73
CA THR A 90 25.92 9.37 8.96
C THR A 90 24.52 9.95 8.79
N TRP A 91 23.50 9.10 8.84
CA TRP A 91 22.09 9.47 8.75
C TRP A 91 21.57 9.97 10.10
N ARG A 92 21.16 11.25 10.14
CA ARG A 92 20.39 11.82 11.25
C ARG A 92 18.93 11.42 11.10
N MET A 93 18.54 10.34 11.76
CA MET A 93 17.17 9.85 11.72
C MET A 93 16.32 10.55 12.78
N ASN A 94 15.26 11.23 12.35
CA ASN A 94 14.33 11.91 13.27
C ASN A 94 13.32 10.93 13.91
N ARG A 95 13.08 9.77 13.28
CA ARG A 95 12.13 8.74 13.74
C ARG A 95 12.64 7.34 13.35
N SER A 96 13.07 6.57 14.34
CA SER A 96 13.41 5.15 14.26
C SER A 96 12.21 4.29 14.68
N GLY A 97 12.35 2.97 14.63
CA GLY A 97 11.35 2.01 15.04
C GLY A 97 10.30 1.75 13.99
N PHE A 98 10.69 1.46 12.74
CA PHE A 98 9.72 1.06 11.71
C PHE A 98 10.17 -0.13 10.87
N CYS A 99 9.19 -0.95 10.53
CA CYS A 99 9.29 -2.04 9.57
C CYS A 99 8.14 -1.94 8.56
N GLY A 100 8.39 -2.30 7.32
CA GLY A 100 7.34 -2.34 6.31
C GLY A 100 7.58 -3.37 5.22
N MET A 101 6.51 -3.66 4.51
CA MET A 101 6.53 -4.43 3.28
C MET A 101 5.88 -3.61 2.19
N ARG A 102 6.57 -3.48 1.05
CA ARG A 102 6.11 -2.74 -0.12
C ARG A 102 5.88 -3.71 -1.26
N SER A 103 4.75 -3.59 -1.94
CA SER A 103 4.51 -4.37 -3.14
C SER A 103 5.45 -3.94 -4.27
N LYS A 104 5.89 -4.89 -5.09
CA LYS A 104 6.38 -4.59 -6.43
C LYS A 104 5.29 -3.89 -7.23
N LYS A 105 5.70 -3.17 -8.28
CA LYS A 105 4.78 -2.33 -9.08
C LYS A 105 3.56 -3.13 -9.51
N ILE A 106 2.39 -2.64 -9.12
CA ILE A 106 1.09 -3.15 -9.54
C ILE A 106 0.86 -2.55 -10.92
N TYR A 107 1.25 -3.26 -11.97
CA TYR A 107 1.03 -2.80 -13.33
C TYR A 107 -0.48 -2.66 -13.58
N THR A 108 -0.92 -1.46 -13.95
CA THR A 108 -2.20 -1.23 -14.62
C THR A 108 -1.94 -1.01 -16.10
N ASP A 109 -2.79 -1.53 -16.98
CA ASP A 109 -2.55 -1.71 -18.44
C ASP A 109 -2.31 -0.43 -19.27
N ASN A 110 -2.27 0.77 -18.69
CA ASN A 110 -2.20 2.04 -19.41
C ASN A 110 -1.05 2.95 -18.94
N TRP A 111 0.17 2.42 -18.80
CA TRP A 111 1.27 3.19 -18.22
C TRP A 111 2.38 3.59 -19.19
N VAL A 112 2.55 4.90 -19.37
CA VAL A 112 3.72 5.56 -19.96
C VAL A 112 4.40 6.33 -18.83
N ASN A 113 5.60 5.92 -18.42
CA ASN A 113 6.43 6.75 -17.55
C ASN A 113 6.99 7.89 -18.40
N SER A 114 6.80 9.15 -17.97
CA SER A 114 7.66 10.23 -18.46
C SER A 114 9.08 9.94 -17.96
N PRO A 115 10.09 9.86 -18.84
CA PRO A 115 11.47 9.72 -18.39
C PRO A 115 11.81 10.86 -17.43
N GLY A 116 12.28 10.55 -16.23
CA GLY A 116 12.79 11.54 -15.27
C GLY A 116 11.93 11.83 -14.03
N GLN A 117 10.74 11.26 -13.85
CA GLN A 117 10.06 11.30 -12.54
C GLN A 117 10.65 10.22 -11.62
N GLN A 118 11.48 10.63 -10.67
CA GLN A 118 12.12 9.73 -9.70
C GLN A 118 11.25 9.43 -8.47
N GLU A 119 10.22 10.23 -8.21
CA GLU A 119 9.46 10.15 -6.96
C GLU A 119 7.96 9.98 -7.22
N ASP A 120 7.43 8.85 -6.75
CA ASP A 120 5.99 8.61 -6.70
C ASP A 120 5.41 9.38 -5.51
N ASN A 121 4.26 10.02 -5.69
CA ASN A 121 3.52 10.60 -4.57
C ASN A 121 3.11 9.48 -3.61
N SER A 122 3.28 9.71 -2.31
CA SER A 122 2.91 8.75 -1.28
C SER A 122 1.68 9.23 -0.53
N TRP A 123 0.80 8.30 -0.18
CA TRP A 123 -0.30 8.56 0.73
C TRP A 123 -0.38 7.45 1.79
N GLN A 124 -0.87 7.81 2.97
CA GLN A 124 -0.97 6.92 4.11
C GLN A 124 -2.36 6.96 4.75
N ALA A 125 -2.87 5.80 5.15
CA ALA A 125 -4.00 5.66 6.04
C ALA A 125 -3.58 4.81 7.25
N PHE A 126 -4.18 5.09 8.41
CA PHE A 126 -3.93 4.32 9.62
C PHE A 126 -4.96 3.22 9.79
N ILE A 127 -4.49 2.03 10.15
CA ILE A 127 -5.32 0.84 10.38
C ILE A 127 -5.25 0.51 11.85
N PHE A 128 -6.41 0.36 12.49
CA PHE A 128 -6.54 -0.03 13.88
C PHE A 128 -7.34 -1.33 13.95
N VAL A 129 -6.73 -2.38 14.48
CA VAL A 129 -7.31 -3.72 14.55
C VAL A 129 -7.25 -4.26 15.98
N PRO A 130 -8.23 -5.06 16.41
CA PRO A 130 -8.16 -5.75 17.70
C PRO A 130 -7.00 -6.74 17.71
N LYS A 131 -6.28 -6.82 18.84
CA LYS A 131 -5.24 -7.83 19.04
C LYS A 131 -5.85 -9.23 19.05
N ASP A 132 -5.13 -10.19 18.46
CA ASP A 132 -5.45 -11.62 18.51
C ASP A 132 -6.84 -11.99 17.93
N LYS A 133 -7.38 -11.16 17.01
CA LYS A 133 -8.67 -11.40 16.34
C LYS A 133 -8.61 -11.03 14.86
N TRP A 134 -9.15 -11.91 14.01
CA TRP A 134 -9.39 -11.59 12.59
C TRP A 134 -10.34 -10.40 12.46
N HIS A 135 -9.98 -9.46 11.59
CA HIS A 135 -10.76 -8.26 11.35
C HIS A 135 -10.66 -7.82 9.89
N ILE A 136 -11.81 -7.50 9.28
CA ILE A 136 -11.87 -6.93 7.93
C ILE A 136 -11.85 -5.41 8.04
N ALA A 137 -10.69 -4.80 7.77
CA ALA A 137 -10.56 -3.35 7.69
C ALA A 137 -10.92 -2.84 6.28
N LYS A 138 -11.95 -2.00 6.19
CA LYS A 138 -12.32 -1.29 4.94
C LYS A 138 -11.85 0.15 5.00
N ILE A 139 -10.99 0.55 4.05
CA ILE A 139 -10.37 1.88 4.03
C ILE A 139 -10.73 2.59 2.72
N PRO A 140 -11.63 3.59 2.74
CA PRO A 140 -11.91 4.40 1.57
C PRO A 140 -10.66 5.18 1.12
N LEU A 141 -10.44 5.29 -0.20
CA LEU A 141 -9.28 6.03 -0.75
C LEU A 141 -9.24 7.49 -0.30
N HIS A 142 -10.39 8.12 -0.04
CA HIS A 142 -10.46 9.50 0.46
C HIS A 142 -9.97 9.67 1.92
N ARG A 143 -9.71 8.57 2.66
CA ARG A 143 -9.09 8.63 4.00
C ARG A 143 -7.56 8.65 3.97
N TYR A 144 -6.97 8.41 2.80
CA TYR A 144 -5.52 8.44 2.63
C TYR A 144 -5.02 9.90 2.62
N LEU A 145 -4.07 10.19 3.49
CA LEU A 145 -3.46 11.50 3.64
C LEU A 145 -2.18 11.58 2.79
N PRO A 146 -1.96 12.65 2.02
CA PRO A 146 -0.72 12.82 1.26
C PRO A 146 0.46 12.94 2.21
N THR A 147 1.55 12.22 1.91
CA THR A 147 2.75 12.19 2.74
C THR A 147 4.00 12.53 1.95
N TRP A 148 4.96 13.18 2.62
CA TRP A 148 6.30 13.45 2.13
C TRP A 148 7.32 13.11 3.21
N ARG A 149 8.21 12.15 2.91
CA ARG A 149 9.26 11.69 3.84
C ARG A 149 8.70 11.38 5.25
N GLY A 150 7.59 10.65 5.31
CA GLY A 150 6.93 10.26 6.57
C GLY A 150 6.14 11.36 7.28
N ASN A 151 6.00 12.55 6.68
CA ASN A 151 5.20 13.65 7.23
C ASN A 151 3.92 13.83 6.42
N ILE A 152 2.79 14.01 7.12
CA ILE A 152 1.52 14.37 6.48
C ILE A 152 1.64 15.79 5.92
N ILE A 153 1.29 15.95 4.65
CA ILE A 153 1.25 17.24 3.98
C ILE A 153 -0.10 17.87 4.26
N SER A 154 -0.10 19.09 4.80
CA SER A 154 -1.32 19.91 4.94
C SER A 154 -1.67 20.59 3.62
N ALA A 155 -1.96 19.80 2.59
CA ALA A 155 -2.41 20.28 1.28
C ALA A 155 -3.60 19.44 0.81
N LYS A 156 -4.57 20.10 0.16
CA LYS A 156 -5.71 19.41 -0.45
C LYS A 156 -5.25 18.77 -1.76
N LEU A 157 -4.70 17.55 -1.67
CA LEU A 157 -4.30 16.73 -2.80
C LEU A 157 -5.19 15.49 -2.85
N GLU A 158 -5.84 15.27 -3.99
CA GLU A 158 -6.64 14.07 -4.21
C GLU A 158 -5.77 12.98 -4.84
N MET A 159 -5.86 11.77 -4.29
CA MET A 159 -5.25 10.59 -4.91
C MET A 159 -5.94 10.31 -6.23
N ASN A 160 -5.17 10.06 -7.30
CA ASN A 160 -5.72 9.59 -8.57
C ASN A 160 -5.83 8.05 -8.54
N PRO A 161 -7.03 7.46 -8.43
CA PRO A 161 -7.18 6.01 -8.30
C PRO A 161 -6.70 5.23 -9.52
N SER A 162 -6.68 5.87 -10.69
CA SER A 162 -6.20 5.29 -11.95
C SER A 162 -4.67 5.29 -12.09
N ARG A 163 -3.95 5.84 -11.12
CA ARG A 163 -2.47 5.95 -11.12
C ARG A 163 -1.84 5.40 -9.85
N ILE A 164 -2.50 4.45 -9.17
CA ILE A 164 -1.91 3.74 -8.04
C ILE A 164 -0.94 2.68 -8.58
N VAL A 165 0.34 2.80 -8.21
CA VAL A 165 1.43 1.98 -8.76
C VAL A 165 1.90 0.88 -7.81
N GLY A 166 1.46 0.93 -6.55
CA GLY A 166 1.91 0.02 -5.49
C GLY A 166 1.18 0.32 -4.20
N MET A 167 1.38 -0.57 -3.22
CA MET A 167 0.94 -0.36 -1.85
C MET A 167 2.02 -0.80 -0.88
N SER A 168 1.96 -0.30 0.35
CA SER A 168 2.80 -0.77 1.43
C SER A 168 2.01 -0.91 2.72
N LEU A 169 2.41 -1.86 3.55
CA LEU A 169 2.00 -1.96 4.95
C LEU A 169 3.22 -1.66 5.81
N SER A 170 3.08 -0.81 6.81
CA SER A 170 4.14 -0.53 7.78
C SER A 170 3.63 -0.58 9.21
N VAL A 171 4.51 -0.99 10.11
CA VAL A 171 4.31 -1.00 11.56
C VAL A 171 5.38 -0.09 12.15
N ASN A 172 4.98 0.78 13.08
CA ASN A 172 5.85 1.74 13.74
C ASN A 172 5.79 1.56 15.25
N ALA A 173 6.90 1.78 15.93
CA ALA A 173 7.00 1.79 17.38
C ALA A 173 6.30 3.04 17.96
N GLU A 174 6.33 4.16 17.23
CA GLU A 174 5.69 5.40 17.64
C GLU A 174 4.32 5.61 16.99
N GLY A 175 3.44 6.30 17.71
CA GLY A 175 2.08 6.61 17.30
C GLY A 175 1.04 5.61 17.82
N GLY A 176 -0.14 5.64 17.22
CA GLY A 176 -1.30 4.85 17.64
C GLY A 176 -2.43 5.69 18.25
N VAL A 177 -3.58 5.06 18.41
CA VAL A 177 -4.72 5.63 19.15
C VAL A 177 -4.53 5.42 20.66
N PRO A 178 -5.19 6.20 21.53
CA PRO A 178 -5.19 5.93 22.96
C PRO A 178 -5.52 4.47 23.28
N GLY A 179 -4.66 3.81 24.06
CA GLY A 179 -4.79 2.39 24.41
C GLY A 179 -4.15 1.40 23.42
N ALA A 180 -3.57 1.86 22.32
CA ALA A 180 -2.73 1.02 21.47
C ALA A 180 -1.42 0.64 22.18
N LYS A 181 -0.87 -0.53 21.85
CA LYS A 181 0.50 -0.89 22.24
C LYS A 181 1.46 -0.08 21.38
N SER A 182 2.29 0.73 22.03
CA SER A 182 3.35 1.53 21.40
C SER A 182 4.69 1.20 22.06
N GLY A 183 5.79 1.56 21.39
CA GLY A 183 7.16 1.31 21.81
C GLY A 183 7.85 0.18 21.05
N PRO A 184 9.14 -0.03 21.31
CA PRO A 184 9.93 -1.09 20.70
C PRO A 184 9.46 -2.49 21.13
N GLY A 185 9.91 -3.50 20.41
CA GLY A 185 9.67 -4.91 20.68
C GLY A 185 9.09 -5.66 19.50
N ASP A 186 8.71 -6.91 19.76
CA ASP A 186 8.25 -7.81 18.71
C ASP A 186 6.85 -7.46 18.23
N PHE A 187 6.66 -7.57 16.91
CA PHE A 187 5.37 -7.45 16.25
C PHE A 187 5.10 -8.67 15.38
N ARG A 188 3.81 -8.95 15.20
CA ARG A 188 3.31 -9.99 14.31
C ARG A 188 1.95 -9.57 13.77
N VAL A 189 1.83 -9.55 12.45
CA VAL A 189 0.61 -9.22 11.71
C VAL A 189 0.30 -10.38 10.77
N GLU A 190 -0.84 -11.02 10.98
CA GLU A 190 -1.38 -12.02 10.06
C GLU A 190 -2.28 -11.36 9.03
N ILE A 191 -2.16 -11.78 7.78
CA ILE A 191 -2.89 -11.23 6.65
C ILE A 191 -3.37 -12.38 5.77
N ASP A 192 -4.68 -12.45 5.56
CA ASP A 192 -5.32 -13.41 4.66
C ASP A 192 -5.29 -12.88 3.21
N TRP A 193 -5.82 -11.67 3.01
CA TRP A 193 -5.88 -11.04 1.69
C TRP A 193 -5.89 -9.51 1.75
N ILE A 194 -5.61 -8.92 0.59
CA ILE A 194 -5.87 -7.52 0.30
C ILE A 194 -6.70 -7.45 -0.99
N LYS A 195 -7.88 -6.84 -0.90
CA LYS A 195 -8.81 -6.70 -2.02
C LYS A 195 -9.06 -5.23 -2.34
N ALA A 196 -9.24 -4.95 -3.63
CA ALA A 196 -9.81 -3.71 -4.10
C ALA A 196 -11.33 -3.90 -4.22
N LEU A 197 -12.09 -2.94 -3.71
CA LEU A 197 -13.54 -2.91 -3.80
C LEU A 197 -13.94 -1.66 -4.60
N ARG A 198 -14.65 -1.87 -5.72
CA ARG A 198 -15.38 -0.77 -6.38
C ARG A 198 -16.73 -0.63 -5.69
N THR A 199 -17.00 0.53 -5.11
CA THR A 199 -18.33 0.90 -4.60
C THR A 199 -19.05 1.76 -5.66
N LEU A 200 -20.38 1.67 -5.69
CA LEU A 200 -21.24 2.57 -6.46
C LEU A 200 -21.32 3.95 -5.80
#